data_AF-A0A0E3SBT1-F1
#
_entry.id   AF-A0A0E3SBT1-F1
#
_cell.length_a   1.000
_cell.length_b   1.000
_cell.length_c   1.000
_cell.angle_alpha   90.00
_cell.angle_beta   90.00
_cell.angle_gamma   90.00
#
_symmetry.space_group_name_H-M   'P 1'
#
loop_
_entity.id
_entity.type
_entity.pdbx_description
1 polymer ?
#
loop_
_entity_poly.entity_id
_entity_poly.type
_entity_poly.pdbx_seq_one_letter_code
_entity_poly.pdbx_strand_id
1 'polypeptide(L)'
;MTLSYKRDYTITEDSVSITTFSSGRKNYKIQNYDYAKQYFKEPWKFAASKVVKHDNGDYYFHLTVSQEIEEPSIEEASTFMGVDVGINYLAVASTTDKKCKFFAGGEIKNKRNIYSKMRARLQSKGTLSAKRVLKRLAGKEQRFMKDVNHCISKAIVKFAVQEKVSVIGLEDLTDIRENTNGKLRKKQRYLHNSWAFRQLQSFVDYKAKQVGILVEYVNPEYTSQTCNRCNHISKNNIKGLRFHCEACGFELNADLNGARNIEHRTRDSRYILESQGCLSTIHTDNLS
;
A
#
# COMPACT_ATOMS: atom_id res chain seq x y z
N MET A 1 -26.33 0.52 -13.12
CA MET A 1 -26.47 -0.33 -14.32
C MET A 1 -25.08 -0.59 -14.89
N THR A 2 -24.71 -1.85 -15.15
CA THR A 2 -23.43 -2.20 -15.81
C THR A 2 -23.63 -2.18 -17.32
N LEU A 3 -22.69 -1.58 -18.04
CA LEU A 3 -22.74 -1.33 -19.48
C LEU A 3 -21.48 -1.90 -20.13
N SER A 4 -21.66 -2.73 -21.15
CA SER A 4 -20.57 -3.35 -21.91
C SER A 4 -20.03 -2.38 -22.95
N TYR A 5 -18.70 -2.28 -23.08
CA TYR A 5 -18.07 -1.39 -24.04
C TYR A 5 -18.37 -1.83 -25.49
N LYS A 6 -18.55 -0.86 -26.40
CA LYS A 6 -18.99 -0.99 -27.81
C LYS A 6 -20.42 -1.53 -28.01
N ARG A 7 -20.95 -2.34 -27.09
CA ARG A 7 -22.33 -2.85 -27.13
C ARG A 7 -23.32 -1.88 -26.50
N ASP A 8 -23.16 -1.59 -25.22
CA ASP A 8 -24.11 -0.78 -24.45
C ASP A 8 -23.64 0.68 -24.31
N TYR A 9 -22.34 0.94 -24.46
CA TYR A 9 -21.80 2.30 -24.45
C TYR A 9 -20.58 2.50 -25.35
N THR A 10 -20.36 3.75 -25.76
CA THR A 10 -19.09 4.28 -26.29
C THR A 10 -18.77 5.59 -25.57
N ILE A 11 -17.50 5.97 -25.51
CA ILE A 11 -17.07 7.14 -24.76
C ILE A 11 -15.94 7.86 -25.51
N THR A 12 -15.94 9.18 -25.44
CA THR A 12 -14.88 10.10 -25.84
C THR A 12 -14.48 10.94 -24.64
N GLU A 13 -13.46 11.80 -24.77
CA GLU A 13 -13.03 12.65 -23.64
C GLU A 13 -14.15 13.54 -23.10
N ASP A 14 -15.10 13.95 -23.94
CA ASP A 14 -16.13 14.95 -23.63
C ASP A 14 -17.56 14.39 -23.63
N SER A 15 -17.77 13.15 -24.09
CA SER A 15 -19.12 12.58 -24.16
C SER A 15 -19.18 11.08 -23.95
N VAL A 16 -20.31 10.60 -23.45
CA VAL A 16 -20.64 9.18 -23.34
C VAL A 16 -21.96 8.89 -24.05
N SER A 17 -21.93 7.92 -24.96
CA SER A 17 -23.10 7.42 -25.66
C SER A 17 -23.55 6.12 -25.01
N ILE A 18 -24.79 6.06 -24.52
CA ILE A 18 -25.32 4.94 -23.72
C ILE A 18 -26.65 4.46 -24.31
N THR A 19 -26.81 3.15 -24.41
CA THR A 19 -28.09 2.51 -24.76
C THR A 19 -29.06 2.60 -23.58
N THR A 20 -30.25 3.15 -23.82
CA THR A 20 -31.32 3.30 -22.84
C THR A 20 -32.51 2.41 -23.19
N PHE A 21 -33.25 1.94 -22.17
CA PHE A 21 -34.36 1.01 -22.37
C PHE A 21 -35.51 1.57 -23.22
N SER A 22 -35.80 2.87 -23.11
CA SER A 22 -36.99 3.48 -23.72
C SER A 22 -36.70 4.36 -24.93
N SER A 23 -35.46 4.82 -25.10
CA SER A 23 -35.14 5.88 -26.07
C SER A 23 -34.02 5.49 -27.04
N GLY A 24 -33.66 4.22 -27.12
CA GLY A 24 -32.48 3.78 -27.86
C GLY A 24 -31.19 4.37 -27.31
N ARG A 25 -30.22 4.63 -28.18
CA ARG A 25 -28.89 5.14 -27.80
C ARG A 25 -28.90 6.66 -27.69
N LYS A 26 -28.53 7.19 -26.52
CA LYS A 26 -28.46 8.63 -26.23
C LYS A 26 -27.03 9.05 -25.96
N ASN A 27 -26.68 10.26 -26.40
CA ASN A 27 -25.38 10.87 -26.14
C ASN A 27 -25.48 11.92 -25.03
N TYR A 28 -24.56 11.87 -24.08
CA TYR A 28 -24.49 12.78 -22.93
C TYR A 28 -23.11 13.42 -22.87
N LYS A 29 -23.06 14.75 -22.70
CA LYS A 29 -21.80 15.42 -22.37
C LYS A 29 -21.36 15.02 -20.97
N ILE A 30 -20.06 14.77 -20.80
CA ILE A 30 -19.46 14.47 -19.50
C ILE A 30 -18.52 15.60 -19.11
N GLN A 31 -18.48 15.89 -17.81
CA GLN A 31 -17.43 16.72 -17.24
C GLN A 31 -16.28 15.79 -16.83
N ASN A 32 -15.17 15.87 -17.56
CA ASN A 32 -14.01 15.02 -17.31
C ASN A 32 -12.94 15.76 -16.50
N TYR A 33 -12.12 15.01 -15.78
CA TYR A 33 -10.99 15.56 -15.03
C TYR A 33 -9.71 15.46 -15.86
N ASP A 34 -8.79 16.42 -15.71
CA ASP A 34 -7.54 16.41 -16.49
C ASP A 34 -6.72 15.12 -16.30
N TYR A 35 -6.70 14.57 -15.08
CA TYR A 35 -6.00 13.30 -14.82
C TYR A 35 -6.61 12.12 -15.57
N ALA A 36 -7.89 12.17 -15.94
CA ALA A 36 -8.58 11.07 -16.59
C ALA A 36 -8.30 11.02 -18.10
N LYS A 37 -7.84 12.13 -18.69
CA LYS A 37 -7.47 12.21 -20.12
C LYS A 37 -6.42 11.17 -20.52
N GLN A 38 -5.54 10.77 -19.60
CA GLN A 38 -4.53 9.74 -19.86
C GLN A 38 -5.14 8.37 -20.22
N TYR A 39 -6.34 8.06 -19.72
CA TYR A 39 -7.00 6.77 -19.93
C TYR A 39 -7.70 6.66 -21.29
N PHE A 40 -7.74 7.74 -22.07
CA PHE A 40 -8.28 7.76 -23.44
C PHE A 40 -7.21 7.50 -24.50
N LYS A 41 -5.97 7.27 -24.07
CA LYS A 41 -4.81 6.99 -24.92
C LYS A 41 -4.39 5.53 -24.75
N GLU A 42 -3.78 4.96 -25.80
CA GLU A 42 -3.08 3.68 -25.69
C GLU A 42 -2.06 3.74 -24.53
N PRO A 43 -1.85 2.63 -23.78
CA PRO A 43 -2.34 1.27 -23.99
C PRO A 43 -3.65 0.91 -23.23
N TRP A 44 -4.42 1.91 -22.79
CA TRP A 44 -5.63 1.67 -21.98
C TRP A 44 -6.80 1.19 -22.84
N LYS A 45 -7.40 0.06 -22.45
CA LYS A 45 -8.61 -0.52 -23.06
C LYS A 45 -9.83 -0.25 -22.17
N PHE A 46 -10.96 0.09 -22.76
CA PHE A 46 -12.21 0.29 -22.02
C PHE A 46 -12.91 -1.04 -21.71
N ALA A 47 -13.41 -1.19 -20.49
CA ALA A 47 -14.06 -2.39 -19.97
C ALA A 47 -15.54 -2.14 -19.60
N ALA A 48 -16.19 -3.11 -18.97
CA ALA A 48 -17.57 -2.92 -18.48
C ALA A 48 -17.64 -1.78 -17.45
N SER A 49 -18.46 -0.77 -17.72
CA SER A 49 -18.55 0.47 -16.94
C SER A 49 -19.93 0.63 -16.30
N LYS A 50 -20.07 1.57 -15.36
CA LYS A 50 -21.32 1.73 -14.61
C LYS A 50 -21.81 3.17 -14.59
N VAL A 51 -23.12 3.35 -14.76
CA VAL A 51 -23.80 4.59 -14.36
C VAL A 51 -24.23 4.45 -12.90
N VAL A 52 -23.82 5.41 -12.08
CA VAL A 52 -24.09 5.46 -10.64
C VAL A 52 -24.75 6.79 -10.29
N LYS A 53 -25.85 6.74 -9.55
CA LYS A 53 -26.49 7.92 -8.97
C LYS A 53 -25.91 8.15 -7.57
N HIS A 54 -25.42 9.35 -7.31
CA HIS A 54 -24.87 9.75 -6.01
C HIS A 54 -25.94 10.39 -5.11
N ASP A 55 -25.66 10.47 -3.81
CA ASP A 55 -26.58 11.02 -2.80
C ASP A 55 -26.97 12.48 -3.05
N ASN A 56 -26.15 13.23 -3.79
CA ASN A 56 -26.42 14.60 -4.19
C ASN A 56 -27.39 14.71 -5.38
N GLY A 57 -27.84 13.58 -5.94
CA GLY A 57 -28.75 13.52 -7.08
C GLY A 57 -28.06 13.42 -8.43
N ASP A 58 -26.75 13.67 -8.49
CA ASP A 58 -25.98 13.65 -9.74
C ASP A 58 -25.69 12.22 -10.22
N TYR A 59 -25.54 12.07 -11.53
CA TYR A 59 -25.14 10.83 -12.16
C TYR A 59 -23.67 10.88 -12.56
N TYR A 60 -22.96 9.82 -12.20
CA TYR A 60 -21.56 9.63 -12.54
C TYR A 60 -21.42 8.43 -13.47
N PHE A 61 -20.59 8.59 -14.50
CA PHE A 61 -20.16 7.48 -15.34
C PHE A 61 -18.83 6.93 -14.82
N HIS A 62 -18.88 5.80 -14.12
CA HIS A 62 -17.70 5.11 -13.66
C HIS A 62 -17.08 4.33 -14.82
N LEU A 63 -16.17 4.99 -15.53
CA LEU A 63 -15.36 4.38 -16.58
C LEU A 63 -14.38 3.38 -15.97
N THR A 64 -14.46 2.13 -16.41
CA THR A 64 -13.50 1.09 -16.07
C THR A 64 -12.55 0.91 -17.23
N VAL A 65 -11.24 0.96 -16.94
CA VAL A 65 -10.18 0.75 -17.91
C VAL A 65 -9.26 -0.39 -17.47
N SER A 66 -8.65 -1.04 -18.43
CA SER A 66 -7.72 -2.15 -18.24
C SER A 66 -6.50 -1.94 -19.13
N GLN A 67 -5.34 -2.32 -18.64
CA GLN A 67 -4.10 -2.37 -19.40
C GLN A 67 -3.44 -3.72 -19.09
N GLU A 68 -2.87 -4.34 -20.11
CA GLU A 68 -1.96 -5.48 -19.93
C GLU A 68 -0.57 -4.94 -19.61
N ILE A 69 0.01 -5.45 -18.53
CA ILE A 69 1.33 -5.07 -18.04
C ILE A 69 2.12 -6.36 -17.98
N GLU A 70 3.30 -6.36 -18.62
CA GLU A 70 4.24 -7.46 -18.49
C GLU A 70 4.71 -7.51 -17.03
N GLU A 71 4.46 -8.63 -16.37
CA GLU A 71 4.98 -8.85 -15.02
C GLU A 71 6.49 -9.13 -15.14
N PRO A 72 7.36 -8.31 -14.52
CA PRO A 72 8.79 -8.58 -14.51
C PRO A 72 9.07 -9.93 -13.85
N SER A 73 10.14 -10.60 -14.26
CA SER A 73 10.68 -11.73 -13.51
C SER A 73 11.51 -11.23 -12.32
N ILE A 74 11.36 -11.86 -11.15
CA ILE A 74 12.16 -11.52 -9.98
C ILE A 74 13.64 -11.91 -10.18
N GLU A 75 13.90 -12.92 -11.00
CA GLU A 75 15.22 -13.40 -11.41
C GLU A 75 15.96 -12.39 -12.30
N GLU A 76 15.29 -11.38 -12.85
CA GLU A 76 15.92 -10.31 -13.64
C GLU A 76 16.13 -9.01 -12.82
N ALA A 77 15.58 -8.94 -11.61
CA ALA A 77 15.62 -7.74 -10.76
C ALA A 77 16.99 -7.44 -10.15
N SER A 78 17.63 -6.34 -10.54
CA SER A 78 18.92 -5.91 -9.97
C SER A 78 18.80 -5.02 -8.73
N THR A 79 17.67 -4.31 -8.58
CA THR A 79 17.54 -3.22 -7.61
C THR A 79 16.33 -3.44 -6.72
N PHE A 80 16.56 -3.46 -5.41
CA PHE A 80 15.54 -3.76 -4.41
C PHE A 80 15.27 -2.55 -3.52
N MET A 81 14.07 -2.48 -2.98
CA MET A 81 13.70 -1.50 -1.96
C MET A 81 12.86 -2.16 -0.88
N GLY A 82 13.29 -2.09 0.37
CA GLY A 82 12.48 -2.48 1.51
C GLY A 82 11.68 -1.31 2.05
N VAL A 83 10.41 -1.54 2.36
CA VAL A 83 9.51 -0.53 2.92
C VAL A 83 8.94 -1.02 4.25
N ASP A 84 9.39 -0.40 5.33
CA ASP A 84 8.85 -0.60 6.68
C ASP A 84 7.63 0.30 6.90
N VAL A 85 6.53 -0.25 7.43
CA VAL A 85 5.25 0.47 7.63
C VAL A 85 4.97 0.61 9.12
N GLY A 86 5.11 1.83 9.63
CA GLY A 86 5.07 2.11 11.07
C GLY A 86 3.94 3.03 11.55
N ILE A 87 3.95 3.31 12.86
CA ILE A 87 3.01 4.25 13.50
C ILE A 87 3.60 5.67 13.61
N ASN A 88 4.91 5.79 13.77
CA ASN A 88 5.60 7.08 13.97
C ASN A 88 5.89 7.76 12.62
N TYR A 89 6.61 7.05 11.76
CA TYR A 89 6.59 7.26 10.33
C TYR A 89 5.64 6.25 9.73
N LEU A 90 4.80 6.68 8.79
CA LEU A 90 3.82 5.80 8.18
C LEU A 90 4.47 4.81 7.22
N ALA A 91 5.57 5.22 6.58
CA ALA A 91 6.48 4.31 5.91
C ALA A 91 7.91 4.85 5.93
N VAL A 92 8.89 3.95 5.92
CA VAL A 92 10.31 4.25 5.69
C VAL A 92 10.82 3.30 4.62
N ALA A 93 11.45 3.86 3.58
CA ALA A 93 12.00 3.08 2.48
C ALA A 93 13.54 3.13 2.49
N SER A 94 14.18 2.03 2.13
CA SER A 94 15.62 1.96 1.84
C SER A 94 15.86 1.09 0.61
N THR A 95 16.68 1.58 -0.32
CA THR A 95 17.12 0.83 -1.50
C THR A 95 18.40 0.04 -1.23
N THR A 96 18.77 -0.85 -2.16
CA THR A 96 20.04 -1.58 -2.17
C THR A 96 21.24 -0.63 -2.08
N ASP A 97 21.21 0.48 -2.83
CA ASP A 97 22.22 1.56 -2.80
C ASP A 97 22.16 2.45 -1.54
N LYS A 98 21.38 2.04 -0.53
CA LYS A 98 21.21 2.70 0.76
C LYS A 98 20.63 4.12 0.69
N LYS A 99 20.02 4.50 -0.44
CA LYS A 99 19.16 5.69 -0.52
C LYS A 99 17.89 5.43 0.29
N CYS A 100 17.46 6.41 1.06
CA CYS A 100 16.33 6.24 1.96
C CYS A 100 15.37 7.42 1.95
N LYS A 101 14.12 7.15 2.33
CA LYS A 101 13.07 8.16 2.40
C LYS A 101 12.07 7.84 3.51
N PHE A 102 11.72 8.86 4.28
CA PHE A 102 10.72 8.79 5.34
C PHE A 102 9.41 9.40 4.84
N PHE A 103 8.30 8.70 5.04
CA PHE A 103 6.98 9.13 4.58
C PHE A 103 6.06 9.39 5.77
N ALA A 104 5.58 10.65 5.84
CA ALA A 104 4.61 11.15 6.81
C ALA A 104 4.96 10.88 8.29
N GLY A 105 5.42 11.91 8.98
CA GLY A 105 5.81 11.85 10.39
C GLY A 105 4.69 12.18 11.39
N GLY A 106 5.10 12.75 12.53
CA GLY A 106 4.28 12.91 13.74
C GLY A 106 2.96 13.67 13.58
N GLU A 107 2.76 14.45 12.53
CA GLU A 107 1.52 15.20 12.28
C GLU A 107 0.30 14.29 12.12
N ILE A 108 0.43 13.20 11.36
CA ILE A 108 -0.67 12.25 11.14
C ILE A 108 -0.97 11.50 12.44
N LYS A 109 0.06 11.17 13.21
CA LYS A 109 -0.07 10.62 14.56
C LYS A 109 -0.80 11.61 15.49
N ASN A 110 -0.47 12.90 15.44
CA ASN A 110 -1.14 13.93 16.24
C ASN A 110 -2.63 14.05 15.87
N LYS A 111 -2.94 14.07 14.58
CA LYS A 111 -4.32 14.11 14.09
C LYS A 111 -5.13 12.89 14.52
N ARG A 112 -4.54 11.68 14.47
CA ARG A 112 -5.15 10.45 15.05
C ARG A 112 -5.38 10.58 16.55
N ASN A 113 -4.45 11.17 17.31
CA ASN A 113 -4.63 11.41 18.74
C ASN A 113 -5.80 12.37 19.02
N ILE A 114 -6.00 13.39 18.20
CA ILE A 114 -7.14 14.31 18.29
C ILE A 114 -8.47 13.55 18.09
N TYR A 115 -8.57 12.74 17.02
CA TYR A 115 -9.76 11.90 16.79
C TYR A 115 -10.01 10.89 17.92
N SER A 116 -8.95 10.32 18.49
CA SER A 116 -9.05 9.42 19.64
C SER A 116 -9.65 10.13 20.86
N LYS A 117 -9.15 11.32 21.21
CA LYS A 117 -9.64 12.12 22.34
C LYS A 117 -11.10 12.55 22.13
N MET A 118 -11.43 12.99 20.91
CA MET A 118 -12.79 13.40 20.55
C MET A 118 -13.79 12.25 20.71
N ARG A 119 -13.44 11.04 20.26
CA ARG A 119 -14.31 9.86 20.41
C ARG A 119 -14.46 9.46 21.88
N ALA A 120 -13.40 9.46 22.66
CA ALA A 120 -13.49 9.17 24.10
C ALA A 120 -14.46 10.14 24.81
N ARG A 121 -14.37 11.45 24.50
CA ARG A 121 -15.28 12.48 25.02
C ARG A 121 -16.73 12.29 24.58
N LEU A 122 -16.96 11.86 23.34
CA LEU A 122 -18.32 11.61 22.84
C LEU A 122 -18.90 10.31 23.42
N GLN A 123 -18.09 9.26 23.57
CA GLN A 123 -18.49 8.00 24.17
C GLN A 123 -18.89 8.18 25.64
N SER A 124 -18.13 9.00 26.40
CA SER A 124 -18.46 9.27 27.81
C SER A 124 -19.79 10.00 28.01
N LYS A 125 -20.31 10.70 26.99
CA LYS A 125 -21.62 11.37 27.07
C LYS A 125 -22.80 10.41 26.94
N GLY A 126 -22.66 9.29 26.24
CA GLY A 126 -23.70 8.26 26.11
C GLY A 126 -24.99 8.65 25.35
N THR A 127 -25.21 9.92 25.01
CA THR A 127 -26.47 10.41 24.42
C THR A 127 -26.69 9.98 22.97
N LEU A 128 -27.95 9.97 22.52
CA LEU A 128 -28.31 9.72 21.11
C LEU A 128 -27.64 10.73 20.15
N SER A 129 -27.55 12.00 20.55
CA SER A 129 -26.84 13.03 19.78
C SER A 129 -25.35 12.73 19.67
N ALA A 130 -24.70 12.29 20.76
CA ALA A 130 -23.30 11.88 20.73
C ALA A 130 -23.07 10.66 19.83
N LYS A 131 -23.96 9.66 19.85
CA LYS A 131 -23.91 8.49 18.94
C LYS A 131 -24.00 8.89 17.46
N ARG A 132 -24.87 9.85 17.10
CA ARG A 132 -24.97 10.38 15.72
C ARG A 132 -23.68 11.07 15.28
N VAL A 133 -23.08 11.88 16.16
CA VAL A 133 -21.78 12.54 15.89
C VAL A 133 -20.67 11.50 15.74
N LEU A 134 -20.62 10.48 16.60
CA LEU A 134 -19.65 9.38 16.49
C LEU A 134 -19.72 8.68 15.13
N LYS A 135 -20.92 8.37 14.64
CA LYS A 135 -21.11 7.75 13.30
C LYS A 135 -20.55 8.64 12.18
N ARG A 136 -20.83 9.95 12.23
CA ARG A 136 -20.31 10.92 11.24
C ARG A 136 -18.79 11.07 11.32
N LEU A 137 -18.24 11.07 12.54
CA LEU A 137 -16.82 11.23 12.80
C LEU A 137 -16.00 10.03 12.31
N ALA A 138 -16.51 8.80 12.51
CA ALA A 138 -15.88 7.57 12.04
C ALA A 138 -15.63 7.59 10.52
N GLY A 139 -16.63 8.00 9.73
CA GLY A 139 -16.49 8.12 8.28
C GLY A 139 -15.49 9.20 7.85
N LYS A 140 -15.37 10.31 8.61
CA LYS A 140 -14.41 11.37 8.31
C LYS A 140 -12.96 10.94 8.58
N GLU A 141 -12.71 10.26 9.70
CA GLU A 141 -11.39 9.72 10.04
C GLU A 141 -10.95 8.67 9.00
N GLN A 142 -11.86 7.78 8.61
CA GLN A 142 -11.57 6.75 7.60
C GLN A 142 -11.22 7.36 6.24
N ARG A 143 -11.99 8.35 5.77
CA ARG A 143 -11.70 9.04 4.49
C ARG A 143 -10.37 9.78 4.53
N PHE A 144 -10.09 10.48 5.64
CA PHE A 144 -8.80 11.14 5.83
C PHE A 144 -7.64 10.14 5.79
N MET A 145 -7.76 9.00 6.47
CA MET A 145 -6.70 7.99 6.47
C MET A 145 -6.51 7.35 5.10
N LYS A 146 -7.61 7.09 4.39
CA LYS A 146 -7.58 6.57 3.02
C LYS A 146 -6.85 7.53 2.07
N ASP A 147 -7.15 8.82 2.17
CA ASP A 147 -6.47 9.86 1.37
C ASP A 147 -4.97 9.92 1.66
N VAL A 148 -4.59 9.95 2.95
CA VAL A 148 -3.19 9.89 3.39
C VAL A 148 -2.49 8.66 2.82
N ASN A 149 -3.11 7.48 2.90
CA ASN A 149 -2.56 6.25 2.34
C ASN A 149 -2.41 6.32 0.82
N HIS A 150 -3.35 6.93 0.09
CA HIS A 150 -3.21 7.12 -1.36
C HIS A 150 -2.04 8.04 -1.71
N CYS A 151 -1.85 9.13 -0.96
CA CYS A 151 -0.75 10.06 -1.15
C CYS A 151 0.61 9.40 -0.87
N ILE A 152 0.72 8.67 0.25
CA ILE A 152 1.95 7.99 0.64
C ILE A 152 2.32 6.89 -0.34
N SER A 153 1.38 6.01 -0.71
CA SER A 153 1.65 4.95 -1.70
C SER A 153 2.08 5.52 -3.06
N LYS A 154 1.48 6.63 -3.53
CA LYS A 154 1.97 7.33 -4.73
C LYS A 154 3.42 7.82 -4.55
N ALA A 155 3.73 8.37 -3.38
CA ALA A 155 5.07 8.89 -3.09
C ALA A 155 6.13 7.78 -2.97
N ILE A 156 5.76 6.61 -2.42
CA ILE A 156 6.62 5.41 -2.34
C ILE A 156 6.93 4.91 -3.75
N VAL A 157 5.90 4.69 -4.58
CA VAL A 157 6.09 4.20 -5.95
C VAL A 157 6.86 5.22 -6.80
N LYS A 158 6.58 6.51 -6.64
CA LYS A 158 7.37 7.57 -7.31
C LYS A 158 8.85 7.51 -6.92
N PHE A 159 9.15 7.29 -5.65
CA PHE A 159 10.53 7.13 -5.18
C PHE A 159 11.17 5.87 -5.77
N ALA A 160 10.45 4.75 -5.80
CA ALA A 160 10.92 3.50 -6.43
C ALA A 160 11.29 3.70 -7.90
N VAL A 161 10.43 4.39 -8.67
CA VAL A 161 10.68 4.72 -10.09
C VAL A 161 11.90 5.63 -10.24
N GLN A 162 12.04 6.66 -9.40
CA GLN A 162 13.19 7.57 -9.42
C GLN A 162 14.52 6.85 -9.18
N GLU A 163 14.49 5.85 -8.31
CA GLU A 163 15.66 5.04 -7.94
C GLU A 163 15.81 3.76 -8.77
N LYS A 164 15.01 3.61 -9.85
CA LYS A 164 15.05 2.45 -10.76
C LYS A 164 14.96 1.11 -10.04
N VAL A 165 14.07 1.05 -9.04
CA VAL A 165 13.78 -0.16 -8.26
C VAL A 165 12.96 -1.13 -9.09
N SER A 166 13.36 -2.39 -9.11
CA SER A 166 12.64 -3.48 -9.78
C SER A 166 11.65 -4.18 -8.84
N VAL A 167 12.01 -4.34 -7.56
CA VAL A 167 11.23 -5.08 -6.57
C VAL A 167 11.10 -4.28 -5.27
N ILE A 168 9.87 -4.16 -4.76
CA ILE A 168 9.56 -3.58 -3.46
C ILE A 168 9.23 -4.70 -2.47
N GLY A 169 10.01 -4.78 -1.39
CA GLY A 169 9.74 -5.61 -0.23
C GLY A 169 8.79 -4.95 0.75
N LEU A 170 7.76 -5.67 1.17
CA LEU A 170 6.87 -5.32 2.27
C LEU A 170 6.83 -6.46 3.29
N GLU A 171 6.63 -6.16 4.56
CA GLU A 171 6.40 -7.22 5.54
C GLU A 171 5.02 -7.87 5.34
N ASP A 172 4.95 -9.19 5.49
CA ASP A 172 3.68 -9.88 5.65
C ASP A 172 3.12 -9.62 7.06
N LEU A 173 2.26 -8.59 7.15
CA LEU A 173 1.61 -8.19 8.39
C LEU A 173 0.30 -8.99 8.64
N THR A 174 0.19 -10.20 8.09
CA THR A 174 -0.88 -11.15 8.41
C THR A 174 -0.82 -11.50 9.91
N ASP A 175 -1.99 -11.52 10.56
CA ASP A 175 -2.19 -11.84 12.00
C ASP A 175 -1.47 -10.99 13.07
N ILE A 176 -0.72 -9.95 12.71
CA ILE A 176 -0.03 -9.09 13.68
C ILE A 176 -0.96 -8.50 14.73
N ARG A 177 -2.19 -8.16 14.36
CA ARG A 177 -3.19 -7.62 15.30
C ARG A 177 -3.56 -8.65 16.35
N GLU A 178 -3.71 -9.91 15.98
CA GLU A 178 -4.06 -10.99 16.91
C GLU A 178 -2.90 -11.25 17.87
N ASN A 179 -1.68 -11.27 17.34
CA ASN A 179 -0.45 -11.54 18.08
C ASN A 179 -0.04 -10.42 19.06
N THR A 180 -0.40 -9.15 18.78
CA THR A 180 0.01 -8.00 19.60
C THR A 180 -1.09 -7.45 20.51
N ASN A 181 -2.37 -7.65 20.19
CA ASN A 181 -3.47 -7.06 20.96
C ASN A 181 -3.45 -7.49 22.44
N GLY A 182 -3.07 -8.72 22.77
CA GLY A 182 -2.95 -9.19 24.16
C GLY A 182 -1.80 -8.55 24.96
N LYS A 183 -0.77 -8.03 24.27
CA LYS A 183 0.49 -7.55 24.87
C LYS A 183 0.55 -6.01 25.00
N LEU A 184 -0.33 -5.28 24.30
CA LEU A 184 -0.33 -3.83 24.25
C LEU A 184 -1.26 -3.18 25.28
N ARG A 185 -0.80 -2.06 25.88
CA ARG A 185 -1.64 -1.18 26.71
C ARG A 185 -2.81 -0.63 25.89
N LYS A 186 -3.94 -0.33 26.52
CA LYS A 186 -5.19 0.13 25.86
C LYS A 186 -4.96 1.27 24.84
N LYS A 187 -4.13 2.25 25.18
CA LYS A 187 -3.79 3.39 24.30
C LYS A 187 -2.96 2.97 23.07
N GLN A 188 -1.99 2.07 23.27
CA GLN A 188 -1.15 1.54 22.18
C GLN A 188 -1.95 0.64 21.25
N ARG A 189 -2.80 -0.22 21.82
CA ARG A 189 -3.73 -1.08 21.09
C ARG A 189 -4.65 -0.28 20.15
N TYR A 190 -5.14 0.87 20.64
CA TYR A 190 -5.95 1.76 19.81
C TYR A 190 -5.15 2.34 18.61
N LEU A 191 -3.94 2.83 18.85
CA LEU A 191 -3.08 3.36 17.77
C LEU A 191 -2.73 2.28 16.75
N HIS A 192 -2.47 1.07 17.23
CA HIS A 192 -2.17 -0.11 16.42
C HIS A 192 -3.37 -0.52 15.54
N ASN A 193 -4.58 -0.59 16.13
CA ASN A 193 -5.78 -1.04 15.43
C ASN A 193 -6.40 0.03 14.52
N SER A 194 -6.17 1.32 14.81
CA SER A 194 -6.64 2.44 13.97
C SER A 194 -5.73 2.70 12.77
N TRP A 195 -4.53 2.13 12.72
CA TRP A 195 -3.63 2.23 11.59
C TRP A 195 -3.97 1.16 10.53
N ALA A 196 -4.29 1.61 9.31
CA ALA A 196 -4.67 0.73 8.21
C ALA A 196 -3.46 0.34 7.35
N PHE A 197 -2.43 -0.28 7.96
CA PHE A 197 -1.22 -0.69 7.26
C PHE A 197 -1.50 -1.56 6.02
N ARG A 198 -2.43 -2.53 6.12
CA ARG A 198 -2.82 -3.38 4.97
C ARG A 198 -3.40 -2.58 3.80
N GLN A 199 -4.09 -1.47 4.08
CA GLN A 199 -4.60 -0.60 3.02
C GLN A 199 -3.47 0.17 2.35
N LEU A 200 -2.45 0.60 3.10
CA LEU A 200 -1.28 1.23 2.51
C LEU A 200 -0.52 0.22 1.63
N GLN A 201 -0.29 -1.00 2.14
CA GLN A 201 0.38 -2.07 1.40
C GLN A 201 -0.38 -2.42 0.10
N SER A 202 -1.71 -2.60 0.16
CA SER A 202 -2.49 -2.87 -1.04
C SER A 202 -2.44 -1.71 -2.04
N PHE A 203 -2.36 -0.46 -1.56
CA PHE A 203 -2.21 0.70 -2.43
C PHE A 203 -0.82 0.83 -3.04
N VAL A 204 0.23 0.36 -2.35
CA VAL A 204 1.57 0.25 -2.92
C VAL A 204 1.57 -0.84 -3.98
N ASP A 205 1.03 -2.02 -3.66
CA ASP A 205 0.98 -3.19 -4.56
C ASP A 205 0.38 -2.87 -5.93
N TYR A 206 -0.89 -2.41 -5.99
CA TYR A 206 -1.49 -2.16 -7.30
C TYR A 206 -0.83 -0.99 -8.06
N LYS A 207 -0.24 -0.01 -7.36
CA LYS A 207 0.42 1.14 -8.01
C LYS A 207 1.82 0.78 -8.51
N ALA A 208 2.53 -0.09 -7.79
CA ALA A 208 3.82 -0.63 -8.21
C ALA A 208 3.63 -1.49 -9.46
N LYS A 209 2.64 -2.39 -9.44
CA LYS A 209 2.23 -3.17 -10.62
C LYS A 209 1.91 -2.29 -11.82
N GLN A 210 1.18 -1.19 -11.63
CA GLN A 210 0.87 -0.22 -12.69
C GLN A 210 2.09 0.39 -13.40
N VAL A 211 3.26 0.39 -12.75
CA VAL A 211 4.50 0.92 -13.32
C VAL A 211 5.55 -0.18 -13.57
N GLY A 212 5.13 -1.45 -13.57
CA GLY A 212 6.02 -2.59 -13.81
C GLY A 212 7.01 -2.87 -12.68
N ILE A 213 6.66 -2.56 -11.44
CA ILE A 213 7.48 -2.87 -10.26
C ILE A 213 6.82 -4.01 -9.49
N LEU A 214 7.59 -5.06 -9.21
CA LEU A 214 7.15 -6.20 -8.41
C LEU A 214 7.02 -5.84 -6.93
N VAL A 215 6.11 -6.52 -6.24
CA VAL A 215 5.94 -6.40 -4.80
C VAL A 215 6.00 -7.77 -4.16
N GLU A 216 6.94 -7.94 -3.25
CA GLU A 216 7.19 -9.17 -2.53
C GLU A 216 6.90 -9.00 -1.04
N TYR A 217 6.22 -9.98 -0.46
CA TYR A 217 5.92 -10.00 0.98
C TYR A 217 6.91 -10.90 1.70
N VAL A 218 7.63 -10.34 2.68
CA VAL A 218 8.65 -11.06 3.46
C VAL A 218 8.19 -11.30 4.89
N ASN A 219 8.68 -12.38 5.49
CA ASN A 219 8.37 -12.69 6.89
C ASN A 219 8.87 -11.57 7.83
N PRO A 220 7.98 -10.94 8.65
CA PRO A 220 8.33 -9.88 9.60
C PRO A 220 9.16 -10.34 10.81
N GLU A 221 9.37 -11.65 11.00
CA GLU A 221 10.00 -12.15 12.22
C GLU A 221 11.44 -11.66 12.36
N TYR A 222 11.73 -11.02 13.50
CA TYR A 222 13.03 -10.45 13.87
C TYR A 222 13.56 -9.31 12.98
N THR A 223 12.82 -8.85 11.97
CA THR A 223 13.25 -7.75 11.06
C THR A 223 13.60 -6.48 11.83
N SER A 224 12.81 -6.12 12.85
CA SER A 224 13.06 -4.94 13.68
C SER A 224 14.23 -5.09 14.65
N GLN A 225 14.52 -6.31 15.11
CA GLN A 225 15.51 -6.62 16.16
C GLN A 225 16.90 -6.96 15.63
N THR A 226 16.98 -7.32 14.35
CA THR A 226 18.22 -7.73 13.70
C THR A 226 19.06 -6.52 13.35
N CYS A 227 20.35 -6.54 13.69
CA CYS A 227 21.29 -5.52 13.22
C CYS A 227 21.60 -5.74 11.74
N ASN A 228 21.30 -4.76 10.89
CA ASN A 228 21.58 -4.84 9.45
C ASN A 228 23.08 -4.86 9.11
N ARG A 229 23.98 -4.67 10.09
CA ARG A 229 25.44 -4.64 9.92
C ARG A 229 26.09 -5.97 10.32
N CYS A 230 25.72 -6.53 11.48
CA CYS A 230 26.36 -7.73 12.03
C CYS A 230 25.39 -8.91 12.24
N ASN A 231 24.12 -8.77 11.89
CA ASN A 231 23.05 -9.77 12.05
C ASN A 231 22.75 -10.19 13.50
N HIS A 232 23.32 -9.53 14.52
CA HIS A 232 22.96 -9.79 15.92
C HIS A 232 21.48 -9.46 16.16
N ILE A 233 20.74 -10.40 16.76
CA ILE A 233 19.31 -10.29 17.04
C ILE A 233 19.11 -10.06 18.54
N SER A 234 18.55 -8.91 18.90
CA SER A 234 18.21 -8.63 20.30
C SER A 234 17.06 -7.65 20.43
N LYS A 235 16.17 -7.90 21.40
CA LYS A 235 15.10 -6.97 21.77
C LYS A 235 15.63 -5.65 22.34
N ASN A 236 16.81 -5.69 22.93
CA ASN A 236 17.45 -4.51 23.52
C ASN A 236 18.02 -3.56 22.47
N ASN A 237 18.14 -4.01 21.21
CA ASN A 237 18.65 -3.18 20.14
C ASN A 237 17.75 -1.97 19.83
N ILE A 238 16.48 -1.98 20.27
CA ILE A 238 15.49 -0.96 19.94
C ILE A 238 15.06 -0.19 21.18
N LYS A 239 15.20 1.14 21.13
CA LYS A 239 14.63 2.06 22.13
C LYS A 239 13.88 3.20 21.46
N GLY A 240 12.58 3.00 21.26
CA GLY A 240 11.72 3.97 20.57
C GLY A 240 12.09 4.06 19.09
N LEU A 241 12.57 5.21 18.64
CA LEU A 241 13.02 5.43 17.25
C LEU A 241 14.53 5.20 17.06
N ARG A 242 15.27 4.92 18.12
CA ARG A 242 16.71 4.65 18.07
C ARG A 242 16.95 3.14 18.02
N PHE A 243 17.83 2.75 17.10
CA PHE A 243 18.45 1.45 17.06
C PHE A 243 19.90 1.58 17.53
N HIS A 244 20.33 0.71 18.43
CA HIS A 244 21.72 0.58 18.89
C HIS A 244 22.02 -0.90 19.07
N CYS A 245 22.92 -1.45 18.25
CA CYS A 245 23.30 -2.86 18.36
C CYS A 245 24.19 -3.09 19.58
N GLU A 246 23.75 -3.92 20.53
CA GLU A 246 24.53 -4.24 21.73
C GLU A 246 25.81 -5.04 21.45
N ALA A 247 25.90 -5.70 20.28
CA ALA A 247 27.06 -6.52 19.89
C ALA A 247 28.15 -5.73 19.15
N CYS A 248 27.78 -4.83 18.24
CA CYS A 248 28.74 -4.10 17.40
C CYS A 248 28.70 -2.57 17.56
N GLY A 249 27.84 -2.05 18.43
CA GLY A 249 27.68 -0.61 18.68
C GLY A 249 27.06 0.19 17.54
N PHE A 250 26.61 -0.46 16.46
CA PHE A 250 26.02 0.22 15.30
C PHE A 250 24.72 0.95 15.66
N GLU A 251 24.59 2.20 15.24
CA GLU A 251 23.42 3.03 15.51
C GLU A 251 22.70 3.46 14.24
N LEU A 252 21.36 3.47 14.30
CA LEU A 252 20.51 3.94 13.21
C LEU A 252 19.14 4.38 13.76
N ASN A 253 18.32 4.95 12.89
CA ASN A 253 16.88 4.99 13.15
C ASN A 253 16.30 3.56 13.07
N ALA A 254 15.44 3.19 14.02
CA ALA A 254 14.86 1.84 14.10
C ALA A 254 14.01 1.47 12.87
N ASP A 255 13.17 2.38 12.39
CA ASP A 255 12.31 2.17 11.22
C ASP A 255 13.17 2.06 9.93
N LEU A 256 14.29 2.81 9.85
CA LEU A 256 15.26 2.67 8.76
C LEU A 256 16.05 1.35 8.81
N ASN A 257 16.40 0.87 10.00
CA ASN A 257 17.01 -0.45 10.17
C ASN A 257 16.03 -1.56 9.71
N GLY A 258 14.75 -1.43 10.09
CA GLY A 258 13.68 -2.30 9.61
C GLY A 258 13.59 -2.32 8.09
N ALA A 259 13.51 -1.13 7.46
CA ALA A 259 13.45 -1.01 5.99
C ALA A 259 14.65 -1.67 5.29
N ARG A 260 15.86 -1.56 5.86
CA ARG A 260 17.05 -2.26 5.34
C ARG A 260 16.94 -3.77 5.49
N ASN A 261 16.48 -4.27 6.63
CA ASN A 261 16.32 -5.71 6.81
C ASN A 261 15.25 -6.30 5.89
N ILE A 262 14.17 -5.57 5.60
CA ILE A 262 13.16 -5.95 4.62
C ILE A 262 13.78 -6.01 3.21
N GLU A 263 14.57 -5.00 2.83
CA GLU A 263 15.29 -4.99 1.55
C GLU A 263 16.21 -6.21 1.41
N HIS A 264 17.02 -6.48 2.44
CA HIS A 264 17.91 -7.65 2.46
C HIS A 264 17.14 -8.95 2.29
N ARG A 265 16.04 -9.16 3.03
CA ARG A 265 15.21 -10.37 2.90
C ARG A 265 14.57 -10.52 1.53
N THR A 266 14.13 -9.41 0.94
CA THR A 266 13.53 -9.42 -0.38
C THR A 266 14.54 -9.83 -1.44
N ARG A 267 15.77 -9.31 -1.31
CA ARG A 267 16.90 -9.69 -2.17
C ARG A 267 17.32 -11.15 -1.93
N ASP A 268 17.25 -11.64 -0.69
CA ASP A 268 17.55 -13.04 -0.36
C ASP A 268 16.51 -14.01 -0.94
N SER A 269 15.23 -13.64 -0.98
CA SER A 269 14.17 -14.45 -1.61
C SER A 269 14.47 -14.76 -3.08
N ARG A 270 15.08 -13.82 -3.81
CA ARG A 270 15.54 -14.04 -5.19
C ARG A 270 16.59 -15.15 -5.26
N TYR A 271 17.61 -15.11 -4.39
CA TYR A 271 18.67 -16.12 -4.39
C TYR A 271 18.15 -17.53 -4.07
N ILE A 272 17.14 -17.62 -3.19
CA ILE A 272 16.50 -18.91 -2.87
C ILE A 272 15.81 -19.48 -4.12
N LEU A 273 15.08 -18.67 -4.88
CA LEU A 273 14.42 -19.09 -6.12
C LEU A 273 15.42 -19.54 -7.20
N GLU A 274 16.52 -18.79 -7.39
CA GLU A 274 17.60 -19.17 -8.30
C GLU A 274 18.23 -20.53 -7.90
N SER A 275 18.48 -20.73 -6.59
CA SER A 275 19.08 -21.97 -6.10
C SER A 275 18.17 -23.19 -6.21
N GLN A 276 16.85 -23.01 -6.01
CA GLN A 276 15.86 -24.08 -6.16
C GLN A 276 15.63 -24.45 -7.64
N GLY A 277 15.68 -23.46 -8.55
CA GLY A 277 15.66 -23.71 -10.00
C GLY A 277 16.91 -24.44 -10.51
N CYS A 278 18.05 -24.28 -9.85
CA CYS A 278 19.29 -24.99 -10.18
C CYS A 278 19.31 -26.44 -9.65
N LEU A 279 18.55 -26.77 -8.59
CA LEU A 279 18.45 -28.12 -8.04
C LEU A 279 17.54 -29.06 -8.85
N SER A 280 16.65 -28.53 -9.70
CA SER A 280 15.75 -29.34 -10.53
C SER A 280 16.38 -29.78 -11.86
N THR A 281 17.56 -29.30 -12.23
CA THR A 281 18.23 -29.58 -13.52
C THR A 281 19.37 -30.61 -13.44
N ILE A 282 19.61 -31.26 -12.29
CA ILE A 282 20.72 -32.22 -12.11
C ILE A 282 20.25 -33.69 -11.99
N HIS A 283 19.00 -34.01 -12.37
CA HIS A 283 18.51 -35.38 -12.32
C HIS A 283 17.76 -35.81 -13.59
N THR A 284 18.48 -35.84 -14.71
CA THR A 284 18.25 -36.84 -15.75
C THR A 284 19.59 -37.28 -16.33
N ASP A 285 19.70 -38.58 -16.56
CA ASP A 285 20.70 -39.28 -17.36
C ASP A 285 21.99 -39.72 -16.65
N ASN A 286 21.89 -40.89 -16.01
CA ASN A 286 22.81 -42.00 -16.25
C ASN A 286 22.14 -43.31 -15.81
N LEU A 287 21.39 -43.93 -16.74
CA LEU A 287 21.11 -45.35 -16.75
C LEU A 287 21.68 -45.91 -18.04
N SER A 288 22.82 -46.60 -17.92
CA SER A 288 23.36 -47.57 -18.87
C SER A 288 23.70 -48.83 -18.11
#